data_AF-A0A527ZL39-F1
#
_entry.id   AF-A0A527ZL39-F1
#
_cell.length_a   1.000
_cell.length_b   1.000
_cell.length_c   1.000
_cell.angle_alpha   90.00
_cell.angle_beta   90.00
_cell.angle_gamma   90.00
#
_symmetry.space_group_name_H-M   'P 1'
#
loop_
_entity.id
_entity.type
_entity.pdbx_description
1 polymer ?
#
loop_
_entity_poly.entity_id
_entity_poly.type
_entity_poly.pdbx_seq_one_letter_code
_entity_poly.pdbx_strand_id
1 'polypeptide(L)' 'ISGTFDRQTEIVVEAFQRHFRQRKVDGVADGSTIRTLERLLASVSAVSSK' A
#
# COMPACT_ATOMS: atom_id res chain seq x y z
N ILE A 1 -12.49 -4.12 14.52
CA ILE A 1 -11.38 -4.50 13.63
C ILE A 1 -10.49 -5.44 14.42
N SER A 2 -10.17 -6.64 13.93
CA SER A 2 -9.45 -7.69 14.67
C SER A 2 -7.97 -7.36 14.95
N GLY A 3 -7.42 -6.32 14.29
CA GLY A 3 -6.00 -5.96 14.39
C GLY A 3 -5.05 -6.99 13.79
N THR A 4 -5.59 -8.06 13.20
CA THR A 4 -4.82 -9.14 12.61
C THR A 4 -4.63 -8.86 11.13
N PHE A 5 -3.38 -8.83 10.68
CA PHE A 5 -3.05 -8.80 9.27
C PHE A 5 -3.27 -10.21 8.70
N ASP A 6 -4.51 -10.47 8.31
CA ASP A 6 -4.93 -11.78 7.81
C ASP A 6 -4.67 -11.94 6.31
N ARG A 7 -5.05 -13.11 5.77
CA ARG A 7 -4.85 -13.45 4.37
C ARG A 7 -5.53 -12.46 3.41
N GLN A 8 -6.65 -11.88 3.80
CA GLN A 8 -7.32 -10.87 2.96
C GLN A 8 -6.47 -9.62 2.85
N THR A 9 -5.90 -9.18 3.97
CA THR A 9 -5.05 -7.99 4.01
C THR A 9 -3.76 -8.21 3.21
N GLU A 10 -3.15 -9.39 3.31
CA GLU A 10 -1.97 -9.78 2.51
C GLU A 10 -2.25 -9.70 0.99
N ILE A 11 -3.39 -10.22 0.53
CA ILE A 11 -3.78 -10.18 -0.89
C ILE A 11 -3.89 -8.74 -1.40
N VAL A 12 -4.49 -7.86 -0.58
CA VAL A 12 -4.64 -6.44 -0.94
C VAL A 12 -3.28 -5.76 -1.02
N VAL A 13 -2.38 -6.03 -0.07
CA VAL A 13 -1.01 -5.50 -0.09
C VAL A 13 -0.24 -6.00 -1.30
N GLU A 14 -0.38 -7.28 -1.66
CA GLU A 14 0.30 -7.86 -2.82
C GLU A 14 -0.17 -7.18 -4.11
N ALA A 15 -1.48 -7.01 -4.29
CA ALA A 15 -2.05 -6.28 -5.42
C ALA A 15 -1.52 -4.84 -5.49
N PHE A 16 -1.51 -4.13 -4.36
CA PHE A 16 -0.95 -2.78 -4.27
C PHE A 16 0.53 -2.75 -4.69
N GLN A 17 1.34 -3.68 -4.19
CA GLN A 17 2.76 -3.77 -4.52
C GLN A 17 2.99 -4.06 -6.01
N ARG A 18 2.17 -4.90 -6.67
CA ARG A 18 2.27 -5.12 -8.13
C ARG A 18 2.13 -3.83 -8.93
N HIS A 19 1.30 -2.90 -8.47
CA HIS A 19 1.10 -1.63 -9.15
C HIS A 19 2.18 -0.60 -8.79
N PHE A 20 2.52 -0.46 -7.51
CA PHE A 20 3.27 0.69 -7.01
C PHE A 20 4.66 0.37 -6.45
N ARG A 21 5.01 -0.92 -6.28
CA ARG A 21 6.29 -1.39 -5.73
C ARG A 21 6.75 -2.71 -6.38
N GLN A 22 6.83 -2.73 -7.70
CA GLN A 22 7.19 -3.93 -8.49
C GLN A 22 8.52 -4.59 -8.11
N ARG A 23 9.43 -3.87 -7.45
CA ARG A 23 10.69 -4.42 -6.93
C ARG A 23 10.51 -5.50 -5.86
N LYS A 24 9.37 -5.54 -5.15
CA LYS A 24 9.07 -6.54 -4.12
C LYS A 24 7.55 -6.69 -3.96
N VAL A 25 7.05 -7.86 -4.37
CA VAL A 25 5.64 -8.25 -4.33
C VAL A 25 5.52 -9.48 -3.44
N ASP A 26 5.32 -9.26 -2.14
CA ASP A 26 5.34 -10.30 -1.11
C ASP A 26 4.12 -10.23 -0.16
N GLY A 27 3.21 -9.27 -0.36
CA GLY A 27 2.03 -9.11 0.48
C GLY A 27 2.32 -8.54 1.87
N VAL A 28 3.57 -8.19 2.17
CA VAL A 28 3.97 -7.67 3.49
C VAL A 28 4.01 -6.15 3.47
N ALA A 29 3.27 -5.53 4.40
CA ALA A 29 3.25 -4.08 4.60
C ALA A 29 4.53 -3.59 5.33
N ASP A 30 5.69 -3.82 4.72
CA ASP A 30 6.97 -3.32 5.23
C ASP A 30 7.06 -1.78 5.16
N GLY A 31 8.05 -1.19 5.83
CA GLY A 31 8.18 0.27 5.89
C GLY A 31 8.29 0.94 4.52
N SER A 32 8.84 0.28 3.50
CA SER A 32 8.84 0.81 2.14
C SER A 32 7.47 0.76 1.47
N THR A 33 6.67 -0.27 1.73
CA THR A 33 5.29 -0.36 1.25
C THR A 33 4.45 0.78 1.84
N ILE A 34 4.61 1.06 3.13
CA ILE A 34 3.94 2.18 3.81
C ILE A 34 4.37 3.54 3.22
N ARG A 35 5.67 3.78 3.04
CA ARG A 35 6.15 5.04 2.43
C ARG A 35 5.63 5.23 0.99
N THR A 36 5.50 4.16 0.21
CA THR A 36 4.88 4.23 -1.12
C THR A 36 3.42 4.66 -1.01
N LEU A 37 2.66 4.09 -0.07
CA LEU A 37 1.26 4.46 0.17
C LEU A 37 1.12 5.93 0.58
N GLU A 38 1.93 6.40 1.54
CA GLU A 38 1.92 7.80 1.99
C GLU A 38 2.16 8.79 0.85
N ARG A 39 3.14 8.50 -0.02
CA ARG A 39 3.42 9.33 -1.20
C ARG A 39 2.25 9.38 -2.18
N LEU A 40 1.56 8.25 -2.38
CA LEU A 40 0.38 8.20 -3.24
C LEU A 40 -0.78 9.00 -2.64
N LEU A 41 -1.06 8.85 -1.35
CA LEU A 41 -2.10 9.62 -0.67
C LEU A 41 -1.83 11.13 -0.74
N ALA A 42 -0.58 11.54 -0.52
CA ALA A 42 -0.17 12.94 -0.67
C ALA A 42 -0.42 13.45 -2.10
N SER A 43 -0.13 12.62 -3.12
CA SER A 43 -0.37 12.99 -4.52
C SER A 43 -1.86 13.13 -4.87
N VAL A 44 -2.70 12.23 -4.36
CA VAL A 44 -4.16 12.25 -4.61
C VAL A 44 -4.82 13.41 -3.88
N SER A 45 -4.42 13.68 -2.63
CA SER A 45 -4.91 14.83 -1.86
C SER A 45 -4.56 16.16 -2.53
N ALA A 46 -3.33 16.28 -3.05
CA ALA A 46 -2.91 17.47 -3.80
C ALA A 46 -3.73 17.69 -5.08
N VAL A 47 -4.22 16.63 -5.72
CA VAL A 47 -5.10 16.72 -6.90
C VAL A 47 -6.53 17.08 -6.52
N SER A 48 -7.04 16.55 -5.40
CA SER A 48 -8.42 16.82 -4.94
C SER A 48 -8.63 18.22 -4.37
N SER A 49 -7.56 18.89 -3.94
CA SER A 49 -7.62 20.25 -3.36
C SER A 49 -7.44 21.37 -4.39
N LYS A 50 -7.51 21.04 -5.69
CA LYS A 50 -7.38 21.98 -6.81
C LYS A 50 -8.71 22.10 -7.56
#